data_AF-A0A5E4GJY1-F1
#
_entry.id   AF-A0A5E4GJY1-F1
#
_cell.length_a   1.000
_cell.length_b   1.000
_cell.length_c   1.000
_cell.angle_alpha   90.00
_cell.angle_beta   90.00
_cell.angle_gamma   90.00
#
_symmetry.space_group_name_H-M   'P 1'
#
loop_
_entity.id
_entity.type
_entity.pdbx_description
1 polymer ?
#
loop_
_entity_poly.entity_id
_entity_poly.type
_entity_poly.pdbx_seq_one_letter_code
_entity_poly.pdbx_strand_id
1 'polypeptide(L)'
;VKPEESIIEAWVQYESLTFYGMYLKDVEMAFNRPQRNIDGGMRKEKLSVFAQSARHFGDPGQGESFSRNDMEVAHWFVLNNCDEIMAYLDEHEEMMKQEHPSHLVAQKQHELFPQWFLDSVNKLKSSNSPTYSDELYNLAFGPILAELFSGCYINGVKFLGAVRDDKLCTQNSGVHVPGEGESTNIDFYGKLTTVVQLLYKDRYQVIMFKCRWFDSSPNRPGSVKIDHGLLSVNINRTWYDDDPYILANMATQIVYLDDPKAGSGWKVVQKMDHRNVYAIPELDGNTDNDVDNVADQRLESSMENDAETFRDTHVIQEPFQIQGVSSIEIPI
;
A
#
# COMPACT_ATOMS: atom_id res chain seq x y z
N VAL A 1 -25.14 -7.89 -34.06
CA VAL A 1 -23.73 -8.25 -34.31
C VAL A 1 -23.57 -9.69 -33.92
N LYS A 2 -23.15 -10.56 -34.83
CA LYS A 2 -22.87 -11.97 -34.50
C LYS A 2 -21.55 -12.03 -33.72
N PRO A 3 -21.44 -12.80 -32.63
CA PRO A 3 -20.22 -12.87 -31.83
C PRO A 3 -18.98 -13.27 -32.65
N GLU A 4 -19.16 -14.11 -33.67
CA GLU A 4 -18.09 -14.54 -34.59
C GLU A 4 -17.50 -13.39 -35.42
N GLU A 5 -18.34 -12.47 -35.90
CA GLU A 5 -17.88 -11.30 -36.68
C GLU A 5 -17.06 -10.35 -35.80
N SER A 6 -17.42 -10.23 -34.52
CA SER A 6 -16.70 -9.39 -33.54
C SER A 6 -15.33 -9.95 -33.17
N ILE A 7 -15.15 -11.28 -33.19
CA ILE A 7 -13.86 -11.94 -32.90
C ILE A 7 -12.90 -11.73 -34.07
N ILE A 8 -13.39 -11.92 -35.31
CA ILE A 8 -12.58 -11.72 -36.51
C ILE A 8 -12.13 -10.25 -36.61
N GLU A 9 -13.03 -9.31 -36.33
CA GLU A 9 -12.71 -7.88 -36.33
C GLU A 9 -11.62 -7.54 -35.29
N ALA A 10 -11.72 -8.09 -34.08
CA ALA A 10 -10.71 -7.91 -33.03
C ALA A 10 -9.34 -8.48 -33.44
N TRP A 11 -9.31 -9.63 -34.10
CA TRP A 11 -8.08 -10.24 -34.61
C TRP A 11 -7.42 -9.41 -35.71
N VAL A 12 -8.21 -8.89 -36.66
CA VAL A 12 -7.69 -8.01 -37.72
C VAL A 12 -7.13 -6.71 -37.13
N GLN A 13 -7.80 -6.14 -36.13
CA GLN A 13 -7.30 -4.96 -35.41
C GLN A 13 -5.99 -5.28 -34.66
N TYR A 14 -5.91 -6.45 -34.01
CA TYR A 14 -4.72 -6.90 -33.29
C TYR A 14 -3.51 -7.11 -34.20
N GLU A 15 -3.68 -7.82 -35.32
CA GLU A 15 -2.60 -8.04 -36.30
C GLU A 15 -2.14 -6.73 -36.93
N SER A 16 -3.08 -5.85 -37.27
CA SER A 16 -2.77 -4.53 -37.81
C SER A 16 -1.92 -3.71 -36.84
N LEU A 17 -2.35 -3.62 -35.56
CA LEU A 17 -1.60 -2.92 -34.51
C LEU A 17 -0.22 -3.55 -34.27
N THR A 18 -0.11 -4.88 -34.34
CA THR A 18 1.16 -5.60 -34.17
C THR A 18 2.12 -5.28 -35.33
N PHE A 19 1.61 -5.27 -36.55
CA PHE A 19 2.37 -4.91 -37.74
C PHE A 19 2.87 -3.46 -37.69
N TYR A 20 1.99 -2.49 -37.36
CA TYR A 20 2.40 -1.10 -37.13
C TYR A 20 3.42 -0.97 -35.99
N GLY A 21 3.25 -1.81 -34.96
CA GLY A 21 4.17 -2.06 -33.84
C GLY A 21 5.64 -2.15 -34.23
N MET A 22 5.91 -2.90 -35.29
CA MET A 22 7.26 -3.24 -35.75
C MET A 22 7.98 -2.08 -36.46
N TYR A 23 7.22 -1.14 -37.05
CA TYR A 23 7.77 -0.08 -37.90
C TYR A 23 7.68 1.33 -37.27
N LEU A 24 6.72 1.57 -36.38
CA LEU A 24 6.49 2.88 -35.74
C LEU A 24 7.06 2.93 -34.32
N LYS A 25 8.40 2.84 -34.18
CA LYS A 25 9.06 2.78 -32.87
C LYS A 25 8.90 4.04 -32.01
N ASP A 26 8.64 5.20 -32.63
CA ASP A 26 8.52 6.49 -31.96
C ASP A 26 7.06 6.93 -31.73
N VAL A 27 6.09 6.04 -31.97
CA VAL A 27 4.65 6.31 -31.77
C VAL A 27 4.12 5.43 -30.65
N GLU A 28 3.43 6.05 -29.68
CA GLU A 28 2.77 5.32 -28.59
C GLU A 28 1.68 4.40 -29.16
N MET A 29 1.87 3.08 -29.07
CA MET A 29 0.92 2.05 -29.48
C MET A 29 0.50 1.21 -28.28
N ALA A 30 -0.59 0.44 -28.40
CA ALA A 30 -1.09 -0.41 -27.31
C ALA A 30 0.00 -1.32 -26.67
N PHE A 31 0.97 -1.78 -27.45
CA PHE A 31 2.07 -2.66 -27.02
C PHE A 31 3.27 -1.93 -26.41
N ASN A 32 3.50 -0.68 -26.81
CA ASN A 32 4.65 0.12 -26.37
C ASN A 32 4.24 1.18 -25.36
N ARG A 33 2.94 1.25 -25.04
CA ARG A 33 2.37 2.16 -24.07
C ARG A 33 2.97 1.83 -22.71
N PRO A 34 3.63 2.81 -22.06
CA PRO A 34 4.12 2.60 -20.72
C PRO A 34 2.95 2.18 -19.81
N GLN A 35 3.18 1.23 -18.89
CA GLN A 35 2.13 0.80 -17.97
C GLN A 35 1.47 2.01 -17.32
N ARG A 36 0.14 1.94 -17.17
CA ARG A 36 -0.68 3.09 -16.76
C ARG A 36 -0.20 3.74 -15.44
N ASN A 37 0.42 2.92 -14.58
CA ASN A 37 0.87 3.28 -13.25
C ASN A 37 2.40 3.23 -13.08
N ILE A 38 3.20 3.63 -14.08
CA ILE A 38 4.65 3.74 -13.87
C ILE A 38 4.96 4.77 -12.78
N ASP A 39 5.84 4.38 -11.87
CA ASP A 39 6.31 5.12 -10.70
C ASP A 39 7.68 5.81 -10.91
N GLY A 40 8.36 5.52 -12.03
CA GLY A 40 9.67 6.09 -12.36
C GLY A 40 10.79 5.06 -12.45
N GLY A 41 10.51 3.77 -12.15
CA GLY A 41 11.49 2.68 -12.18
C GLY A 41 12.29 2.58 -10.87
N MET A 42 13.32 1.73 -10.80
CA MET A 42 14.09 1.54 -9.56
C MET A 42 15.21 2.57 -9.45
N ARG A 43 15.31 3.24 -8.30
CA ARG A 43 16.52 4.01 -7.98
C ARG A 43 17.62 3.09 -7.44
N LYS A 44 18.88 3.54 -7.44
CA LYS A 44 20.08 2.69 -7.20
C LYS A 44 20.85 3.07 -5.94
N GLU A 45 20.20 3.78 -5.04
CA GLU A 45 20.74 4.18 -3.74
C GLU A 45 20.92 2.96 -2.84
N LYS A 46 21.91 3.03 -1.96
CA LYS A 46 22.25 1.95 -1.03
C LYS A 46 21.35 1.98 0.21
N LEU A 47 20.97 3.17 0.66
CA LEU A 47 20.00 3.35 1.74
C LEU A 47 18.58 3.11 1.22
N SER A 48 17.90 2.14 1.81
CA SER A 48 16.54 1.71 1.50
C SER A 48 15.54 2.87 1.42
N VAL A 49 15.63 3.81 2.37
CA VAL A 49 14.76 4.99 2.44
C VAL A 49 14.89 5.91 1.21
N PHE A 50 16.06 5.95 0.56
CA PHE A 50 16.32 6.72 -0.65
C PHE A 50 16.11 5.95 -1.95
N ALA A 51 16.03 4.62 -1.89
CA ALA A 51 15.81 3.77 -3.06
C ALA A 51 14.36 3.84 -3.61
N GLN A 52 13.43 4.45 -2.86
CA GLN A 52 12.04 4.64 -3.25
C GLN A 52 11.90 5.43 -4.56
N SER A 53 11.01 4.95 -5.43
CA SER A 53 10.63 5.64 -6.65
C SER A 53 9.12 5.84 -6.69
N ALA A 54 8.72 7.10 -6.85
CA ALA A 54 7.33 7.45 -6.99
C ALA A 54 7.15 8.59 -7.98
N ARG A 55 6.04 8.52 -8.71
CA ARG A 55 5.57 9.60 -9.58
C ARG A 55 4.39 10.30 -8.92
N HIS A 56 4.69 11.33 -8.15
CA HIS A 56 3.72 12.24 -7.52
C HIS A 56 2.95 13.09 -8.56
N PHE A 57 1.73 13.50 -8.22
CA PHE A 57 0.91 14.37 -9.05
C PHE A 57 -0.13 15.17 -8.25
N GLY A 58 -0.53 16.29 -8.84
CA GLY A 58 -1.61 17.17 -8.34
C GLY A 58 -1.22 17.96 -7.11
N ASP A 59 -1.84 19.13 -6.99
CA ASP A 59 -1.56 20.07 -5.91
C ASP A 59 -2.01 19.52 -4.55
N PRO A 60 -1.35 19.92 -3.44
CA PRO A 60 -1.75 19.48 -2.11
C PRO A 60 -3.16 19.97 -1.75
N GLY A 61 -3.70 19.44 -0.65
CA GLY A 61 -4.99 19.89 -0.12
C GLY A 61 -5.01 21.41 0.09
N GLN A 62 -6.15 22.06 -0.18
CA GLN A 62 -6.25 23.51 -0.08
C GLN A 62 -5.91 23.99 1.34
N GLY A 63 -4.85 24.81 1.46
CA GLY A 63 -4.39 25.36 2.74
C GLY A 63 -3.46 24.46 3.55
N GLU A 64 -3.04 23.31 3.02
CA GLU A 64 -2.01 22.50 3.68
C GLU A 64 -0.64 23.20 3.60
N SER A 65 -0.02 23.35 4.76
CA SER A 65 1.35 23.82 4.90
C SER A 65 2.17 22.75 5.62
N PHE A 66 3.44 22.59 5.22
CA PHE A 66 4.38 21.74 5.93
C PHE A 66 5.36 22.62 6.70
N SER A 67 5.23 22.64 8.03
CA SER A 67 6.05 23.46 8.89
C SER A 67 7.45 22.86 9.09
N ARG A 68 8.36 23.65 9.67
CA ARG A 68 9.67 23.13 10.08
C ARG A 68 9.54 22.01 11.12
N ASN A 69 8.60 22.12 12.04
CA ASN A 69 8.33 21.08 13.04
C ASN A 69 7.83 19.79 12.37
N ASP A 70 6.95 19.89 11.37
CA ASP A 70 6.51 18.73 10.60
C ASP A 70 7.68 18.03 9.89
N MET A 71 8.64 18.81 9.40
CA MET A 71 9.86 18.29 8.77
C MET A 71 10.79 17.60 9.77
N GLU A 72 10.91 18.13 10.99
CA GLU A 72 11.69 17.51 12.07
C GLU A 72 11.07 16.17 12.50
N VAL A 73 9.75 16.12 12.68
CA VAL A 73 9.00 14.89 13.00
C VAL A 73 9.13 13.86 11.87
N ALA A 74 8.91 14.29 10.62
CA ALA A 74 9.03 13.40 9.47
C ALA A 74 10.46 12.89 9.27
N HIS A 75 11.47 13.74 9.49
CA HIS A 75 12.86 13.32 9.40
C HIS A 75 13.23 12.32 10.49
N TRP A 76 12.78 12.53 11.74
CA TRP A 76 12.94 11.54 12.81
C TRP A 76 12.31 10.19 12.42
N PHE A 77 11.09 10.21 11.85
CA PHE A 77 10.45 8.99 11.37
C PHE A 77 11.32 8.28 10.32
N VAL A 78 11.91 9.00 9.36
CA VAL A 78 12.83 8.41 8.37
C VAL A 78 14.04 7.76 9.05
N LEU A 79 14.66 8.43 10.03
CA LEU A 79 15.80 7.87 10.76
C LEU A 79 15.41 6.58 11.51
N ASN A 80 14.27 6.60 12.19
CA ASN A 80 13.78 5.47 12.99
C ASN A 80 13.29 4.27 12.15
N ASN A 81 13.06 4.46 10.85
CA ASN A 81 12.60 3.42 9.92
C ASN A 81 13.65 3.13 8.83
N CYS A 82 14.94 3.33 9.15
CA CYS A 82 16.05 3.06 8.24
C CYS A 82 16.94 1.97 8.83
N ASP A 83 16.79 0.75 8.32
CA ASP A 83 17.48 -0.45 8.79
C ASP A 83 19.01 -0.27 8.82
N GLU A 84 19.54 0.44 7.82
CA GLU A 84 20.97 0.66 7.65
C GLU A 84 21.60 1.51 8.75
N ILE A 85 20.80 2.22 9.55
CA ILE A 85 21.30 3.05 10.66
C ILE A 85 20.88 2.56 12.05
N MET A 86 20.24 1.39 12.17
CA MET A 86 19.83 0.83 13.48
C MET A 86 20.99 0.76 14.49
N ALA A 87 22.20 0.40 14.03
CA ALA A 87 23.37 0.35 14.90
C ALA A 87 23.71 1.70 15.55
N TYR A 88 23.44 2.83 14.87
CA TYR A 88 23.60 4.16 15.43
C TYR A 88 22.51 4.47 16.46
N LEU A 89 21.26 4.08 16.17
CA LEU A 89 20.13 4.25 17.09
C LEU A 89 20.38 3.50 18.40
N ASP A 90 20.83 2.24 18.31
CA ASP A 90 21.17 1.39 19.45
C ASP A 90 22.33 1.98 20.27
N GLU A 91 23.42 2.40 19.60
CA GLU A 91 24.56 3.03 20.26
C GLU A 91 24.15 4.27 21.05
N HIS A 92 23.35 5.14 20.43
CA HIS A 92 22.89 6.36 21.07
C HIS A 92 21.87 6.08 22.18
N GLU A 93 20.98 5.08 22.04
CA GLU A 93 20.06 4.67 23.10
C GLU A 93 20.83 4.23 24.36
N GLU A 94 21.90 3.45 24.19
CA GLU A 94 22.76 3.03 25.31
C GLU A 94 23.46 4.21 25.98
N MET A 95 23.87 5.23 25.22
CA MET A 95 24.36 6.49 25.79
C MET A 95 23.27 7.19 26.61
N MET A 96 22.04 7.28 26.08
CA MET A 96 20.91 7.91 26.78
C MET A 96 20.54 7.17 28.07
N LYS A 97 20.60 5.83 28.08
CA LYS A 97 20.38 5.01 29.29
C LYS A 97 21.42 5.27 30.39
N GLN A 98 22.65 5.62 30.02
CA GLN A 98 23.72 5.92 30.98
C GLN A 98 23.63 7.34 31.55
N GLU A 99 23.21 8.31 30.74
CA GLU A 99 23.21 9.73 31.09
C GLU A 99 21.88 10.22 31.70
N HIS A 100 20.78 9.51 31.46
CA HIS A 100 19.44 9.95 31.82
C HIS A 100 18.60 8.88 32.53
N PRO A 101 17.65 9.29 33.39
CA PRO A 101 16.65 8.37 33.96
C PRO A 101 15.85 7.64 32.87
N SER A 102 15.48 6.39 33.13
CA SER A 102 14.79 5.51 32.17
C SER A 102 13.57 6.12 31.48
N HIS A 103 12.74 6.88 32.21
CA HIS A 103 11.53 7.52 31.67
C HIS A 103 11.80 8.67 30.69
N LEU A 104 13.04 9.18 30.63
CA LEU A 104 13.45 10.25 29.72
C LEU A 104 14.23 9.73 28.51
N VAL A 105 14.66 8.47 28.51
CA VAL A 105 15.54 7.89 27.48
C VAL A 105 14.97 8.08 26.08
N ALA A 106 13.72 7.64 25.85
CA ALA A 106 13.08 7.76 24.54
C ALA A 106 12.93 9.21 24.08
N GLN A 107 12.54 10.12 25.00
CA GLN A 107 12.43 11.54 24.69
C GLN A 107 13.79 12.14 24.33
N LYS A 108 14.84 11.80 25.08
CA LYS A 108 16.20 12.32 24.86
C LYS A 108 16.84 11.73 23.62
N GLN A 109 16.57 10.47 23.31
CA GLN A 109 16.96 9.86 22.05
C GLN A 109 16.36 10.62 20.88
N HIS A 110 15.05 10.84 20.87
CA HIS A 110 14.38 11.62 19.82
C HIS A 110 14.93 13.05 19.72
N GLU A 111 15.20 13.73 20.84
CA GLU A 111 15.66 15.12 20.85
C GLU A 111 17.12 15.27 20.38
N LEU A 112 18.00 14.37 20.80
CA LEU A 112 19.46 14.54 20.66
C LEU A 112 20.06 13.72 19.51
N PHE A 113 19.42 12.63 19.10
CA PHE A 113 19.95 11.72 18.11
C PHE A 113 20.26 12.40 16.76
N PRO A 114 19.41 13.26 16.17
CA PRO A 114 19.70 13.83 14.85
C PRO A 114 21.03 14.60 14.82
N GLN A 115 21.29 15.41 15.84
CA GLN A 115 22.54 16.18 15.94
C GLN A 115 23.73 15.26 16.22
N TRP A 116 23.57 14.32 17.16
CA TRP A 116 24.62 13.34 17.48
C TRP A 116 25.00 12.50 16.25
N PHE A 117 24.00 12.07 15.46
CA PHE A 117 24.19 11.27 14.27
C PHE A 117 24.95 12.05 13.18
N LEU A 118 24.58 13.32 12.96
CA LEU A 118 25.34 14.21 12.07
C LEU A 118 26.80 14.35 12.51
N ASP A 119 27.06 14.55 13.80
CA ASP A 119 28.41 14.67 14.33
C ASP A 119 29.20 13.36 14.17
N SER A 120 28.57 12.22 14.40
CA SER A 120 29.15 10.88 14.19
C SER A 120 29.54 10.66 12.73
N VAL A 121 28.67 11.00 11.78
CA VAL A 121 28.98 10.88 10.34
C VAL A 121 30.07 11.87 9.90
N ASN A 122 30.10 13.09 10.46
CA ASN A 122 31.18 14.06 10.22
C ASN A 122 32.55 13.57 10.72
N LYS A 123 32.59 12.83 11.84
CA LYS A 123 33.82 12.19 12.31
C LYS A 123 34.30 11.13 11.32
N LEU A 124 33.40 10.31 10.78
CA LEU A 124 33.73 9.31 9.75
C LEU A 124 34.30 9.96 8.48
N LYS A 125 33.72 11.09 8.08
CA LYS A 125 34.21 11.88 6.94
C LYS A 125 35.64 12.39 7.18
N SER A 126 35.88 12.94 8.37
CA SER A 126 37.17 13.53 8.73
C SER A 126 38.28 12.48 8.89
N SER A 127 37.92 11.24 9.27
CA SER A 127 38.85 10.13 9.40
C SER A 127 39.06 9.32 8.11
N ASN A 128 38.39 9.68 7.00
CA ASN A 128 38.34 8.91 5.76
C ASN A 128 37.92 7.44 5.99
N SER A 129 36.92 7.23 6.86
CA SER A 129 36.42 5.89 7.16
C SER A 129 35.84 5.22 5.91
N PRO A 130 36.10 3.93 5.65
CA PRO A 130 35.48 3.20 4.54
C PRO A 130 33.96 3.03 4.69
N THR A 131 33.42 3.23 5.90
CA THR A 131 31.97 3.20 6.18
C THR A 131 31.27 4.52 5.86
N TYR A 132 32.01 5.59 5.59
CA TYR A 132 31.44 6.86 5.16
C TYR A 132 30.83 6.72 3.75
N SER A 133 29.68 7.35 3.55
CA SER A 133 29.12 7.59 2.21
C SER A 133 28.39 8.93 2.17
N ASP A 134 28.28 9.50 0.97
CA ASP A 134 27.52 10.75 0.79
C ASP A 134 26.01 10.54 1.05
N GLU A 135 25.48 9.33 0.82
CA GLU A 135 24.11 8.96 1.21
C GLU A 135 23.93 9.06 2.73
N LEU A 136 24.83 8.45 3.50
CA LEU A 136 24.78 8.49 4.96
C LEU A 136 24.90 9.93 5.49
N TYR A 137 25.79 10.73 4.90
CA TYR A 137 25.92 12.13 5.26
C TYR A 137 24.65 12.93 4.97
N ASN A 138 24.03 12.72 3.80
CA ASN A 138 22.81 13.44 3.44
C ASN A 138 21.64 13.03 4.33
N LEU A 139 21.52 11.73 4.67
CA LEU A 139 20.54 11.29 5.65
C LEU A 139 20.78 11.96 7.01
N ALA A 140 22.02 12.00 7.50
CA ALA A 140 22.34 12.60 8.80
C ALA A 140 22.18 14.14 8.81
N PHE A 141 22.40 14.80 7.68
CA PHE A 141 22.21 16.25 7.54
C PHE A 141 20.73 16.66 7.60
N GLY A 142 19.84 15.78 7.16
CA GLY A 142 18.40 16.01 7.13
C GLY A 142 17.89 16.65 5.83
N PRO A 143 16.56 16.72 5.68
CA PRO A 143 15.92 17.31 4.51
C PRO A 143 16.08 18.83 4.48
N ILE A 144 16.18 19.38 3.27
CA ILE A 144 16.29 20.82 3.00
C ILE A 144 14.91 21.41 2.71
N LEU A 145 14.04 20.63 2.07
CA LEU A 145 12.71 21.05 1.64
C LEU A 145 11.74 19.89 1.74
N ALA A 146 10.45 20.21 1.90
CA ALA A 146 9.36 19.27 1.73
C ALA A 146 8.39 19.79 0.68
N GLU A 147 7.96 18.91 -0.22
CA GLU A 147 6.93 19.18 -1.21
C GLU A 147 5.72 18.27 -0.94
N LEU A 148 4.51 18.80 -1.15
CA LEU A 148 3.27 18.12 -0.86
C LEU A 148 2.46 17.88 -2.13
N PHE A 149 1.82 16.72 -2.24
CA PHE A 149 1.05 16.32 -3.41
C PHE A 149 -0.26 15.63 -3.05
N SER A 150 -1.25 15.71 -3.96
CA SER A 150 -2.54 15.02 -3.78
C SER A 150 -2.48 13.51 -3.99
N GLY A 151 -1.42 12.96 -4.56
CA GLY A 151 -1.34 11.55 -4.88
C GLY A 151 -0.04 11.18 -5.58
N CYS A 152 0.19 9.88 -5.74
CA CYS A 152 1.35 9.37 -6.45
C CYS A 152 1.08 7.99 -7.06
N TYR A 153 1.98 7.59 -7.94
CA TYR A 153 2.17 6.20 -8.33
C TYR A 153 3.40 5.67 -7.62
N ILE A 154 3.28 4.56 -6.90
CA ILE A 154 4.40 3.85 -6.26
C ILE A 154 4.16 2.35 -6.38
N ASN A 155 5.19 1.58 -6.75
CA ASN A 155 5.12 0.13 -6.97
C ASN A 155 3.99 -0.29 -7.91
N GLY A 156 3.71 0.50 -8.96
CA GLY A 156 2.61 0.22 -9.90
C GLY A 156 1.21 0.53 -9.36
N VAL A 157 1.08 1.09 -8.17
CA VAL A 157 -0.20 1.38 -7.51
C VAL A 157 -0.45 2.87 -7.47
N LYS A 158 -1.67 3.29 -7.80
CA LYS A 158 -2.09 4.69 -7.70
C LYS A 158 -2.66 4.95 -6.31
N PHE A 159 -2.04 5.83 -5.55
CA PHE A 159 -2.59 6.35 -4.30
C PHE A 159 -3.10 7.77 -4.47
N LEU A 160 -4.19 8.09 -3.77
CA LEU A 160 -4.84 9.40 -3.85
C LEU A 160 -5.25 9.90 -2.46
N GLY A 161 -4.95 11.15 -2.14
CA GLY A 161 -5.38 11.81 -0.92
C GLY A 161 -6.90 11.88 -0.82
N ALA A 162 -7.43 11.62 0.37
CA ALA A 162 -8.87 11.46 0.64
C ALA A 162 -9.72 12.64 0.12
N VAL A 163 -9.25 13.88 0.24
CA VAL A 163 -9.97 15.08 -0.22
C VAL A 163 -10.30 15.03 -1.72
N ARG A 164 -9.42 14.41 -2.52
CA ARG A 164 -9.63 14.24 -3.95
C ARG A 164 -10.35 12.93 -4.25
N ASP A 165 -10.03 11.86 -3.52
CA ASP A 165 -10.62 10.53 -3.68
C ASP A 165 -12.12 10.50 -3.39
N ASP A 166 -12.57 11.20 -2.33
CA ASP A 166 -13.99 11.27 -1.93
C ASP A 166 -14.89 11.93 -3.00
N LYS A 167 -14.31 12.56 -4.03
CA LYS A 167 -15.02 13.16 -5.18
C LYS A 167 -15.10 12.23 -6.39
N LEU A 168 -14.51 11.04 -6.31
CA LEU A 168 -14.42 10.06 -7.40
C LEU A 168 -15.31 8.85 -7.12
N CYS A 169 -15.62 8.09 -8.18
CA CYS A 169 -16.34 6.83 -8.07
C CYS A 169 -15.46 5.65 -7.61
N THR A 170 -14.13 5.80 -7.67
CA THR A 170 -13.15 4.78 -7.27
C THR A 170 -12.43 5.21 -6.00
N GLN A 171 -12.16 4.27 -5.09
CA GLN A 171 -11.37 4.53 -3.89
C GLN A 171 -9.91 4.15 -4.08
N ASN A 172 -9.00 5.10 -3.86
CA ASN A 172 -7.55 4.93 -3.91
C ASN A 172 -6.84 5.55 -2.69
N SER A 173 -7.59 6.04 -1.70
CA SER A 173 -7.04 6.63 -0.47
C SER A 173 -6.82 5.64 0.66
N GLY A 174 -7.39 4.43 0.59
CA GLY A 174 -7.27 3.46 1.68
C GLY A 174 -5.87 2.88 1.77
N VAL A 175 -5.30 2.91 2.97
CA VAL A 175 -3.94 2.47 3.28
C VAL A 175 -3.98 1.41 4.38
N HIS A 176 -3.24 0.34 4.17
CA HIS A 176 -2.97 -0.71 5.14
C HIS A 176 -1.47 -0.94 5.27
N VAL A 177 -1.00 -1.06 6.51
CA VAL A 177 0.36 -1.49 6.84
C VAL A 177 0.24 -2.69 7.79
N PRO A 178 0.86 -3.83 7.47
CA PRO A 178 0.83 -4.98 8.36
C PRO A 178 1.56 -4.67 9.67
N GLY A 179 1.07 -5.20 10.79
CA GLY A 179 1.79 -5.12 12.06
C GLY A 179 3.03 -6.02 12.07
N GLU A 180 4.12 -5.59 12.73
CA GLU A 180 5.32 -6.42 12.93
C GLU A 180 5.31 -7.10 14.31
N GLY A 181 5.61 -8.41 14.34
CA GLY A 181 5.95 -9.17 15.56
C GLY A 181 4.87 -10.09 16.15
N GLU A 182 5.29 -11.08 16.95
CA GLU A 182 4.44 -12.11 17.56
C GLU A 182 3.55 -11.60 18.71
N SER A 183 3.85 -10.44 19.31
CA SER A 183 3.22 -9.97 20.56
C SER A 183 2.06 -8.98 20.37
N THR A 184 2.03 -8.24 19.26
CA THR A 184 0.97 -7.29 18.92
C THR A 184 0.74 -7.27 17.41
N ASN A 185 0.15 -8.35 16.90
CA ASN A 185 -0.19 -8.54 15.49
C ASN A 185 -1.40 -7.66 15.07
N ILE A 186 -1.28 -6.34 15.29
CA ILE A 186 -2.32 -5.36 14.97
C ILE A 186 -1.93 -4.67 13.67
N ASP A 187 -2.67 -4.96 12.62
CA ASP A 187 -2.57 -4.23 11.35
C ASP A 187 -3.04 -2.78 11.52
N PHE A 188 -2.40 -1.88 10.78
CA PHE A 188 -2.74 -0.45 10.75
C PHE A 188 -3.60 -0.14 9.54
N TYR A 189 -4.70 0.58 9.78
CA TYR A 189 -5.69 0.92 8.76
C TYR A 189 -5.94 2.41 8.77
N GLY A 190 -5.84 3.06 7.62
CA GLY A 190 -6.06 4.50 7.52
C GLY A 190 -6.44 4.98 6.14
N LYS A 191 -6.60 6.30 6.01
CA LYS A 191 -6.72 6.98 4.72
C LYS A 191 -5.53 7.90 4.50
N LEU A 192 -4.90 7.79 3.33
CA LEU A 192 -3.95 8.77 2.82
C LEU A 192 -4.62 10.14 2.77
N THR A 193 -3.99 11.14 3.39
CA THR A 193 -4.40 12.54 3.27
C THR A 193 -3.53 13.27 2.27
N THR A 194 -2.21 13.14 2.41
CA THR A 194 -1.21 13.90 1.64
C THR A 194 0.02 13.05 1.35
N VAL A 195 0.55 13.15 0.14
CA VAL A 195 1.88 12.61 -0.19
C VAL A 195 2.92 13.67 0.12
N VAL A 196 3.92 13.30 0.92
CA VAL A 196 5.02 14.18 1.35
C VAL A 196 6.31 13.71 0.69
N GLN A 197 6.99 14.58 -0.03
CA GLN A 197 8.33 14.34 -0.56
C GLN A 197 9.32 15.17 0.24
N LEU A 198 10.17 14.49 1.02
CA LEU A 198 11.31 15.11 1.66
C LEU A 198 12.47 15.15 0.68
N LEU A 199 12.99 16.34 0.40
CA LEU A 199 14.12 16.58 -0.48
C LEU A 199 15.38 16.81 0.35
N TYR A 200 16.35 15.95 0.14
CA TYR A 200 17.69 16.05 0.70
C TYR A 200 18.64 16.63 -0.35
N LYS A 201 19.86 16.95 0.05
CA LYS A 201 20.89 17.40 -0.89
C LYS A 201 21.18 16.32 -1.94
N ASP A 202 21.85 16.70 -3.02
CA ASP A 202 22.35 15.78 -4.06
C ASP A 202 21.25 14.92 -4.74
N ARG A 203 19.98 15.40 -4.68
CA ARG A 203 18.77 14.78 -5.25
C ARG A 203 18.33 13.49 -4.56
N TYR A 204 18.80 13.26 -3.34
CA TYR A 204 18.21 12.26 -2.46
C TYR A 204 16.82 12.70 -2.03
N GLN A 205 15.91 11.74 -1.92
CA GLN A 205 14.53 12.01 -1.57
C GLN A 205 13.93 10.84 -0.78
N VAL A 206 12.96 11.14 0.06
CA VAL A 206 12.11 10.13 0.71
C VAL A 206 10.66 10.48 0.42
N ILE A 207 9.88 9.49 0.02
CA ILE A 207 8.45 9.64 -0.24
C ILE A 207 7.70 9.03 0.94
N MET A 208 6.84 9.84 1.55
CA MET A 208 6.09 9.49 2.75
C MET A 208 4.61 9.73 2.52
N PHE A 209 3.77 8.95 3.18
CA PHE A 209 2.34 9.20 3.25
C PHE A 209 2.01 9.78 4.61
N LYS A 210 1.31 10.91 4.61
CA LYS A 210 0.57 11.38 5.77
C LYS A 210 -0.80 10.69 5.74
N CYS A 211 -1.14 10.02 6.82
CA CYS A 211 -2.37 9.24 6.93
C CYS A 211 -3.21 9.71 8.11
N ARG A 212 -4.53 9.62 7.94
CA ARG A 212 -5.47 9.59 9.06
C ARG A 212 -5.66 8.13 9.46
N TRP A 213 -5.04 7.72 10.56
CA TRP A 213 -5.12 6.35 11.06
C TRP A 213 -6.39 6.14 11.88
N PHE A 214 -7.04 5.00 11.68
CA PHE A 214 -8.17 4.56 12.48
C PHE A 214 -7.69 3.72 13.66
N ASP A 215 -8.41 3.77 14.77
CA ASP A 215 -8.13 2.91 15.91
C ASP A 215 -8.41 1.44 15.53
N SER A 216 -7.36 0.65 15.35
CA SER A 216 -7.42 -0.77 14.99
C SER A 216 -7.21 -1.72 16.18
N SER A 217 -7.23 -1.20 17.42
CA SER A 217 -6.95 -2.01 18.61
C SER A 217 -8.07 -3.03 18.87
N PRO A 218 -7.80 -4.35 18.86
CA PRO A 218 -8.81 -5.36 19.18
C PRO A 218 -9.21 -5.33 20.66
N ASN A 219 -8.34 -4.81 21.52
CA ASN A 219 -8.56 -4.73 22.97
C ASN A 219 -9.43 -3.54 23.38
N ARG A 220 -9.74 -2.62 22.46
CA ARG A 220 -10.54 -1.45 22.73
C ARG A 220 -11.94 -1.64 22.14
N PRO A 221 -12.99 -1.77 22.98
CA PRO A 221 -14.35 -1.94 22.50
C PRO A 221 -14.76 -0.80 21.57
N GLY A 222 -15.28 -1.17 20.40
CA GLY A 222 -15.78 -0.24 19.39
C GLY A 222 -14.75 0.26 18.37
N SER A 223 -13.52 -0.27 18.38
CA SER A 223 -12.48 0.04 17.38
C SER A 223 -12.60 -0.86 16.14
N VAL A 224 -12.60 -2.17 16.34
CA VAL A 224 -12.74 -3.17 15.27
C VAL A 224 -13.82 -4.21 15.60
N LYS A 225 -14.36 -4.85 14.57
CA LYS A 225 -15.27 -5.99 14.64
C LYS A 225 -14.86 -7.02 13.60
N ILE A 226 -14.93 -8.29 13.95
CA ILE A 226 -14.78 -9.38 13.00
C ILE A 226 -16.08 -10.17 13.00
N ASP A 227 -16.73 -10.25 11.85
CA ASP A 227 -17.98 -10.99 11.64
C ASP A 227 -17.84 -11.86 10.40
N HIS A 228 -17.99 -13.17 10.55
CA HIS A 228 -17.81 -14.14 9.46
C HIS A 228 -16.49 -14.00 8.68
N GLY A 229 -15.41 -13.61 9.36
CA GLY A 229 -14.09 -13.39 8.76
C GLY A 229 -13.91 -12.03 8.08
N LEU A 230 -14.93 -11.18 8.04
CA LEU A 230 -14.84 -9.81 7.55
C LEU A 230 -14.44 -8.86 8.68
N LEU A 231 -13.34 -8.13 8.46
CA LEU A 231 -12.90 -7.08 9.37
C LEU A 231 -13.64 -5.77 9.08
N SER A 232 -14.30 -5.22 10.08
CA SER A 232 -14.87 -3.87 10.06
C SER A 232 -14.13 -2.95 11.02
N VAL A 233 -13.77 -1.76 10.55
CA VAL A 233 -13.08 -0.71 11.32
C VAL A 233 -14.03 0.47 11.56
N ASN A 234 -13.98 1.06 12.75
CA ASN A 234 -14.74 2.26 13.08
C ASN A 234 -13.97 3.53 12.68
N ILE A 235 -14.41 4.18 11.61
CA ILE A 235 -13.73 5.36 11.04
C ILE A 235 -13.91 6.65 11.86
N ASN A 236 -14.79 6.64 12.86
CA ASN A 236 -14.99 7.76 13.78
C ASN A 236 -13.96 7.77 14.91
N ARG A 237 -13.15 6.72 15.04
CA ARG A 237 -12.07 6.62 16.03
C ARG A 237 -10.73 6.68 15.33
N THR A 238 -9.88 7.62 15.73
CA THR A 238 -8.54 7.78 15.18
C THR A 238 -7.48 7.45 16.21
N TRP A 239 -6.28 7.17 15.71
CA TRP A 239 -5.06 7.04 16.50
C TRP A 239 -3.90 7.67 15.72
N TYR A 240 -2.73 7.76 16.35
CA TYR A 240 -1.50 8.28 15.76
C TYR A 240 -1.66 9.66 15.10
N ASP A 241 -2.49 10.54 15.67
CA ASP A 241 -2.68 11.90 15.15
C ASP A 241 -1.36 12.72 15.23
N ASP A 242 -0.51 12.42 16.22
CA ASP A 242 0.82 13.04 16.40
C ASP A 242 1.94 12.31 15.62
N ASP A 243 1.68 11.12 15.09
CA ASP A 243 2.63 10.32 14.28
C ASP A 243 1.94 9.76 13.02
N PRO A 244 1.55 10.63 12.08
CA PRO A 244 0.67 10.24 10.97
C PRO A 244 1.43 9.62 9.79
N TYR A 245 2.76 9.47 9.87
CA TYR A 245 3.59 9.21 8.71
C TYR A 245 3.94 7.73 8.55
N ILE A 246 4.08 7.31 7.29
CA ILE A 246 4.72 6.05 6.89
C ILE A 246 5.58 6.28 5.65
N LEU A 247 6.54 5.39 5.38
CA LEU A 247 7.16 5.35 4.06
C LEU A 247 6.12 4.88 3.03
N ALA A 248 6.12 5.49 1.85
CA ALA A 248 5.10 5.20 0.84
C ALA A 248 5.16 3.74 0.35
N ASN A 249 6.34 3.12 0.34
CA ASN A 249 6.54 1.72 -0.05
C ASN A 249 6.02 0.69 0.98
N MET A 250 5.76 1.10 2.23
CA MET A 250 5.15 0.23 3.26
C MET A 250 3.64 0.07 3.05
N ALA A 251 3.02 0.98 2.30
CA ALA A 251 1.58 1.01 2.11
C ALA A 251 1.10 -0.05 1.12
N THR A 252 0.09 -0.81 1.53
CA THR A 252 -0.77 -1.58 0.62
C THR A 252 -2.11 -0.87 0.46
N GLN A 253 -2.69 -0.94 -0.73
CA GLN A 253 -3.97 -0.28 -1.00
C GLN A 253 -5.14 -1.16 -0.53
N ILE A 254 -6.12 -0.53 0.11
CA ILE A 254 -7.36 -1.16 0.55
C ILE A 254 -8.56 -0.29 0.21
N VAL A 255 -9.75 -0.87 0.29
CA VAL A 255 -11.02 -0.16 0.13
C VAL A 255 -11.89 -0.33 1.36
N TYR A 256 -12.63 0.73 1.68
CA TYR A 256 -13.58 0.77 2.78
C TYR A 256 -15.01 0.72 2.24
N LEU A 257 -15.73 -0.36 2.56
CA LEU A 257 -17.13 -0.56 2.19
C LEU A 257 -18.03 -0.29 3.39
N ASP A 258 -19.23 0.27 3.20
CA ASP A 258 -20.19 0.43 4.30
C ASP A 258 -20.56 -0.92 4.93
N ASP A 259 -20.50 -1.00 6.26
CA ASP A 259 -20.99 -2.16 7.01
C ASP A 259 -22.50 -2.03 7.27
N PRO A 260 -23.36 -2.79 6.56
CA PRO A 260 -24.81 -2.66 6.68
C PRO A 260 -25.34 -3.13 8.04
N LYS A 261 -24.59 -3.96 8.77
CA LYS A 261 -24.98 -4.54 10.06
C LYS A 261 -24.58 -3.63 11.22
N ALA A 262 -23.39 -3.04 11.14
CA ALA A 262 -22.85 -2.21 12.22
C ALA A 262 -23.27 -0.73 12.14
N GLY A 263 -23.77 -0.27 10.99
CA GLY A 263 -24.34 1.05 10.80
C GLY A 263 -23.31 2.14 10.48
N SER A 264 -23.76 3.40 10.51
CA SER A 264 -22.96 4.55 10.08
C SER A 264 -21.67 4.70 10.89
N GLY A 265 -20.53 4.78 10.20
CA GLY A 265 -19.19 4.91 10.80
C GLY A 265 -18.40 3.60 10.87
N TRP A 266 -19.01 2.48 10.50
CA TRP A 266 -18.31 1.20 10.35
C TRP A 266 -18.05 0.91 8.89
N LYS A 267 -16.81 0.50 8.59
CA LYS A 267 -16.40 0.15 7.25
C LYS A 267 -15.75 -1.23 7.21
N VAL A 268 -16.25 -2.11 6.36
CA VAL A 268 -15.57 -3.38 6.02
C VAL A 268 -14.31 -3.05 5.24
N VAL A 269 -13.19 -3.65 5.65
CA VAL A 269 -11.89 -3.53 4.98
C VAL A 269 -11.75 -4.62 3.93
N GLN A 270 -11.54 -4.21 2.69
CA GLN A 270 -11.23 -5.12 1.58
C GLN A 270 -9.81 -4.86 1.08
N LYS A 271 -8.95 -5.88 1.18
CA LYS A 271 -7.62 -5.86 0.54
C LYS A 271 -7.80 -5.96 -0.97
N MET A 272 -7.04 -5.16 -1.72
CA MET A 272 -7.06 -5.13 -3.17
C MET A 272 -5.85 -5.87 -3.73
N ASP A 273 -6.09 -6.90 -4.54
CA ASP A 273 -5.05 -7.50 -5.35
C ASP A 273 -4.89 -6.68 -6.63
N HIS A 274 -3.68 -6.20 -6.87
CA HIS A 274 -3.40 -5.36 -8.02
C HIS A 274 -3.46 -6.18 -9.31
N ARG A 275 -4.42 -5.86 -10.18
CA ARG A 275 -4.48 -6.39 -11.54
C ARG A 275 -3.15 -6.07 -12.23
N ASN A 276 -2.39 -7.12 -12.59
CA ASN A 276 -1.07 -7.16 -13.26
C ASN A 276 0.11 -7.71 -12.43
N VAL A 277 -0.08 -8.11 -11.17
CA VAL A 277 0.91 -8.95 -10.45
C VAL A 277 0.51 -10.42 -10.64
N TYR A 278 0.86 -11.00 -11.78
CA TYR A 278 0.82 -12.45 -11.91
C TYR A 278 2.03 -12.99 -11.14
N ALA A 279 1.80 -13.59 -9.97
CA ALA A 279 2.76 -14.53 -9.42
C ALA A 279 2.74 -15.76 -10.34
N ILE A 280 3.52 -15.70 -11.42
CA ILE A 280 3.79 -16.87 -12.25
C ILE A 280 4.67 -17.75 -11.36
N PRO A 281 4.20 -18.92 -10.89
CA PRO A 281 5.06 -19.84 -10.18
C PRO A 281 6.23 -20.17 -11.10
N GLU A 282 7.46 -20.09 -10.59
CA GLU A 282 8.62 -20.58 -11.34
C GLU A 282 8.35 -22.05 -11.65
N LEU A 283 8.09 -22.34 -12.93
CA LEU A 283 8.06 -23.72 -13.41
C LEU A 283 9.49 -24.21 -13.28
N ASP A 284 9.74 -25.05 -12.27
CA ASP A 284 10.98 -25.80 -12.13
C ASP A 284 11.32 -26.39 -13.50
N GLY A 285 12.45 -25.92 -14.05
CA GLY A 285 12.84 -26.11 -15.44
C GLY A 285 13.26 -27.54 -15.75
N ASN A 286 12.32 -28.48 -15.70
CA ASN A 286 12.56 -29.86 -16.08
C ASN A 286 11.26 -30.56 -16.53
N THR A 287 10.66 -30.09 -17.62
CA THR A 287 9.93 -30.98 -18.54
C THR A 287 10.03 -30.42 -19.96
N ASP A 288 10.94 -31.00 -20.74
CA ASP A 288 10.79 -31.03 -22.19
C ASP A 288 9.47 -31.77 -22.51
N ASN A 289 8.52 -31.09 -23.17
CA ASN A 289 7.80 -31.56 -24.37
C ASN A 289 6.50 -30.78 -24.61
N ASP A 290 6.29 -30.47 -25.89
CA ASP A 290 5.05 -30.09 -26.60
C ASP A 290 4.54 -28.64 -26.51
N VAL A 291 4.91 -27.87 -27.54
CA VAL A 291 4.65 -26.44 -27.74
C VAL A 291 3.24 -26.12 -28.27
N ASP A 292 2.36 -27.09 -28.47
CA ASP A 292 1.08 -26.87 -29.19
C ASP A 292 -0.20 -26.87 -28.33
N ASN A 293 -0.13 -26.89 -26.99
CA ASN A 293 -1.33 -26.99 -26.15
C ASN A 293 -1.60 -25.82 -25.19
N VAL A 294 -0.89 -24.70 -25.34
CA VAL A 294 -0.93 -23.57 -24.39
C VAL A 294 -2.06 -22.57 -24.70
N ALA A 295 -2.71 -22.67 -25.86
CA ALA A 295 -3.81 -21.80 -26.24
C ALA A 295 -5.18 -22.30 -25.73
N ASP A 296 -5.42 -23.62 -25.72
CA ASP A 296 -6.75 -24.17 -25.41
C ASP A 296 -7.05 -24.28 -23.90
N GLN A 297 -6.04 -24.46 -23.03
CA GLN A 297 -6.25 -24.41 -21.57
C GLN A 297 -6.45 -22.98 -21.02
N ARG A 298 -6.20 -21.95 -21.83
CA ARG A 298 -6.33 -20.54 -21.43
C ARG A 298 -7.75 -19.99 -21.57
N LEU A 299 -8.66 -20.70 -22.22
CA LEU A 299 -10.07 -20.31 -22.31
C LEU A 299 -10.94 -21.00 -21.24
N GLU A 300 -10.68 -22.28 -20.93
CA GLU A 300 -11.47 -23.05 -19.95
C GLU A 300 -11.27 -22.57 -18.50
N SER A 301 -10.04 -22.21 -18.10
CA SER A 301 -9.76 -21.69 -16.75
C SER A 301 -10.37 -20.29 -16.47
N SER A 302 -10.78 -19.57 -17.52
CA SER A 302 -11.47 -18.27 -17.39
C SER A 302 -12.99 -18.40 -17.23
N MET A 303 -13.55 -19.58 -17.53
CA MET A 303 -14.99 -19.85 -17.41
C MET A 303 -15.36 -20.66 -16.15
N GLU A 304 -14.39 -21.30 -15.48
CA GLU A 304 -14.65 -22.08 -14.26
C GLU A 304 -14.67 -21.25 -12.96
N ASN A 305 -14.08 -20.06 -12.93
CA ASN A 305 -14.11 -19.20 -11.73
C ASN A 305 -15.42 -18.39 -11.56
N ASP A 306 -16.32 -18.42 -12.54
CA ASP A 306 -17.64 -17.77 -12.46
C ASP A 306 -18.79 -18.78 -12.20
N ALA A 307 -18.49 -20.07 -11.98
CA ALA A 307 -19.50 -21.12 -11.80
C ALA A 307 -19.61 -21.73 -10.38
N GLU A 308 -18.69 -21.42 -9.46
CA GLU A 308 -18.69 -21.99 -8.08
C GLU A 308 -19.17 -21.03 -6.98
N THR A 309 -20.07 -20.09 -7.29
CA THR A 309 -20.80 -19.34 -6.24
C THR A 309 -22.31 -19.29 -6.47
N PHE A 310 -22.89 -20.38 -7.00
CA PHE A 310 -24.34 -20.57 -7.03
C PHE A 310 -24.74 -22.05 -6.94
N ARG A 311 -24.29 -22.78 -5.91
CA ARG A 311 -24.95 -24.02 -5.49
C ARG A 311 -24.87 -24.20 -3.98
N ASP A 312 -25.70 -23.44 -3.27
CA ASP A 312 -26.34 -23.96 -2.05
C ASP A 312 -27.67 -23.25 -1.82
N THR A 313 -28.67 -23.69 -2.59
CA THR A 313 -30.07 -23.59 -2.20
C THR A 313 -30.83 -24.69 -2.92
N HIS A 314 -30.71 -25.93 -2.45
CA HIS A 314 -31.73 -26.94 -2.74
C HIS A 314 -32.95 -26.67 -1.87
N VAL A 315 -33.83 -25.82 -2.40
CA VAL A 315 -35.26 -25.90 -2.15
C VAL A 315 -35.74 -27.16 -2.86
N ILE A 316 -36.02 -28.22 -2.09
CA ILE A 316 -36.78 -29.37 -2.57
C ILE A 316 -38.26 -28.95 -2.56
N GLN A 317 -38.80 -28.66 -3.75
CA GLN A 317 -40.24 -28.65 -4.00
C GLN A 317 -40.60 -29.98 -4.65
N GLU A 318 -41.27 -30.86 -3.91
CA GLU A 318 -41.95 -32.03 -4.48
C GLU A 318 -43.39 -31.66 -4.91
N PRO A 319 -43.89 -32.23 -6.02
CA PRO A 319 -45.24 -31.99 -6.51
C PRO A 319 -46.30 -32.81 -5.74
N PHE A 320 -47.30 -32.07 -5.27
CA PHE A 320 -48.69 -32.43 -4.97
C PHE A 320 -49.21 -33.83 -5.43
N GLN A 321 -49.64 -34.64 -4.46
CA GLN A 321 -50.77 -35.57 -4.55
C GLN A 321 -51.57 -35.50 -3.22
N ILE A 322 -52.88 -35.27 -3.32
CA ILE A 322 -53.83 -35.18 -2.18
C ILE A 322 -54.48 -36.55 -1.97
N GLN A 323 -54.46 -37.08 -0.73
CA GLN A 323 -55.56 -37.92 -0.20
C GLN A 323 -55.48 -38.06 1.33
N GLY A 324 -56.58 -37.78 2.04
CA GLY A 324 -56.87 -38.47 3.32
C GLY A 324 -56.74 -37.71 4.65
N VAL A 325 -57.70 -36.81 4.94
CA VAL A 325 -58.50 -36.73 6.19
C VAL A 325 -57.82 -36.66 7.59
N SER A 326 -58.06 -35.50 8.27
CA SER A 326 -58.37 -35.26 9.71
C SER A 326 -57.30 -35.63 10.76
N SER A 327 -57.07 -34.92 11.88
CA SER A 327 -57.86 -33.99 12.72
C SER A 327 -56.86 -33.10 13.52
N ILE A 328 -57.15 -31.82 13.84
CA ILE A 328 -57.56 -31.34 15.19
C ILE A 328 -56.46 -31.58 16.25
N GLU A 329 -55.90 -30.62 17.01
CA GLU A 329 -56.44 -29.46 17.72
C GLU A 329 -55.26 -28.56 18.17
N ILE A 330 -55.47 -27.25 18.27
CA ILE A 330 -54.68 -26.34 19.14
C ILE A 330 -55.45 -26.27 20.47
N PRO A 331 -54.77 -26.26 21.62
CA PRO A 331 -55.00 -25.10 22.50
C PRO A 331 -53.76 -24.58 23.26
N ILE A 332 -53.62 -23.25 23.13
CA ILE A 332 -53.17 -22.18 24.06
C ILE A 332 -51.72 -22.22 24.55
#